data_AF-A0A6H1ZJM7-F1
#
_entry.id   AF-A0A6H1ZJM7-F1
#
_cell.length_a   1.000
_cell.length_b   1.000
_cell.length_c   1.000
_cell.angle_alpha   90.00
_cell.angle_beta   90.00
_cell.angle_gamma   90.00
#
_symmetry.space_group_name_H-M   'P 1'
#
loop_
_entity.id
_entity.type
_entity.pdbx_description
1 polymer ?
#
loop_
_entity_poly.entity_id
_entity_poly.type
_entity_poly.pdbx_seq_one_letter_code
_entity_poly.pdbx_strand_id
1 'polypeptide(L)'
;MKVTIAEDFRKELLNKIAQREFSERTGTHQSDLIFCINKQCMRKLNPQPTTESQLLTFSLGWSTQRWLTGQSEDEPEIEKDGIKVTLDATWMGVPWELKATYMSNTKPIEESLHFVRQIMNQCYVTGTTEAYISRLEIMGNWKWVYRPKDPVKLQALVDQFGEDWAKHPTLTAVKFEFTQDELDHHWQWMQKRKQQYEGVIRTNVLLPKAQALASGMDFECGFCEYKEQCEQGHP
;
A
#
# COMPACT_ATOMS: atom_id res chain seq x y z
N MET A 1 2.39 -3.59 43.88
CA MET A 1 3.14 -3.76 42.60
C MET A 1 3.58 -2.39 42.13
N LYS A 2 4.88 -2.18 41.89
CA LYS A 2 5.40 -0.92 41.30
C LYS A 2 5.56 -1.15 39.80
N VAL A 3 4.94 -0.30 38.99
CA VAL A 3 5.03 -0.32 37.53
C VAL A 3 5.76 0.94 37.09
N THR A 4 6.75 0.81 36.22
CA THR A 4 7.53 1.93 35.66
C THR A 4 7.66 1.76 34.15
N ILE A 5 7.68 2.87 33.42
CA ILE A 5 7.92 2.86 31.97
C ILE A 5 9.41 2.60 31.72
N ALA A 6 9.72 1.61 30.88
CA ALA A 6 11.09 1.24 30.51
C ALA A 6 11.47 1.85 29.14
N GLU A 7 11.85 3.13 29.13
CA GLU A 7 12.16 3.87 27.89
C GLU A 7 13.32 3.25 27.10
N ASP A 8 14.34 2.73 27.77
CA ASP A 8 15.49 2.12 27.08
C ASP A 8 15.08 0.83 26.35
N PHE A 9 14.23 0.02 26.96
CA PHE A 9 13.67 -1.17 26.33
C PHE A 9 12.77 -0.79 25.13
N ARG A 10 11.96 0.27 25.26
CA ARG A 10 11.15 0.78 24.16
C ARG A 10 12.01 1.20 22.96
N LYS A 11 13.10 1.94 23.19
CA LYS A 11 14.05 2.33 22.12
C LYS A 11 14.71 1.12 21.48
N GLU A 12 15.15 0.14 22.28
CA GLU A 12 15.73 -1.10 21.77
C GLU A 12 14.73 -1.86 20.87
N LEU A 13 13.46 -1.93 21.28
CA LEU A 13 12.41 -2.57 20.50
C LEU A 13 12.18 -1.85 19.16
N LEU A 14 12.07 -0.52 19.16
CA LEU A 14 11.91 0.26 17.93
C LEU A 14 13.12 0.09 16.99
N ASN A 15 14.33 0.08 17.52
CA ASN A 15 15.55 -0.15 16.73
C ASN A 15 15.55 -1.56 16.10
N LYS A 16 15.13 -2.59 16.84
CA LYS A 16 15.02 -3.95 16.30
C LYS A 16 14.01 -4.05 15.16
N ILE A 17 12.89 -3.34 15.25
CA ILE A 17 11.89 -3.28 14.19
C ILE A 17 12.47 -2.58 12.96
N ALA A 18 13.09 -1.40 13.15
CA ALA A 18 13.66 -0.62 12.04
C ALA A 18 14.74 -1.39 11.26
N GLN A 19 15.59 -2.16 11.96
CA GLN A 19 16.63 -2.98 11.34
C GLN A 19 16.10 -4.15 10.51
N ARG A 20 14.92 -4.68 10.83
CA ARG A 20 14.32 -5.82 10.12
C ARG A 20 13.60 -5.42 8.84
N GLU A 21 12.96 -4.25 8.86
CA GLU A 21 11.88 -3.94 7.92
C GLU A 21 12.24 -2.89 6.85
N PHE A 22 13.41 -2.23 6.96
CA PHE A 22 13.74 -1.03 6.17
C PHE A 22 15.08 -1.13 5.42
N SER A 23 15.47 -2.32 4.95
CA SER A 23 16.57 -2.39 3.98
C SER A 23 16.15 -1.70 2.67
N GLU A 24 17.00 -0.84 2.13
CA GLU A 24 16.74 -0.16 0.86
C GLU A 24 16.61 -1.21 -0.26
N ARG A 25 15.49 -1.15 -1.00
CA ARG A 25 15.28 -2.02 -2.16
C ARG A 25 16.19 -1.58 -3.30
N THR A 26 16.88 -2.53 -3.91
CA THR A 26 17.70 -2.28 -5.09
C THR A 26 16.86 -2.38 -6.37
N GLY A 27 17.16 -1.55 -7.36
CA GLY A 27 16.45 -1.51 -8.65
C GLY A 27 15.20 -0.63 -8.65
N THR A 28 14.31 -0.87 -9.62
CA THR A 28 13.01 -0.21 -9.75
C THR A 28 11.93 -1.22 -9.39
N HIS A 29 11.24 -1.02 -8.27
CA HIS A 29 10.15 -1.88 -7.83
C HIS A 29 8.81 -1.40 -8.42
N GLN A 30 7.87 -2.31 -8.67
CA GLN A 30 6.56 -1.95 -9.23
C GLN A 30 5.83 -0.86 -8.42
N SER A 31 6.00 -0.85 -7.09
CA SER A 31 5.41 0.16 -6.21
C SER A 31 5.92 1.57 -6.49
N ASP A 32 7.14 1.70 -7.02
CA ASP A 32 7.72 3.00 -7.40
C ASP A 32 6.97 3.61 -8.58
N LEU A 33 6.29 2.77 -9.36
CA LEU A 33 5.68 3.12 -10.63
C LEU A 33 4.16 3.26 -10.55
N ILE A 34 3.46 2.55 -9.67
CA ILE A 34 1.99 2.63 -9.59
C ILE A 34 1.45 3.86 -8.84
N PHE A 35 2.29 4.55 -8.06
CA PHE A 35 2.00 5.78 -7.30
C PHE A 35 2.62 7.02 -7.98
N CYS A 36 2.64 8.18 -7.30
CA CYS A 36 3.30 9.39 -7.78
C CYS A 36 4.82 9.22 -7.97
N ILE A 37 5.33 9.36 -9.21
CA ILE A 37 6.76 9.21 -9.52
C ILE A 37 7.61 10.21 -8.72
N ASN A 38 7.24 11.50 -8.70
CA ASN A 38 8.02 12.51 -7.98
C ASN A 38 8.18 12.13 -6.50
N LYS A 39 7.11 11.63 -5.87
CA LYS A 39 7.16 11.19 -4.47
C LYS A 39 8.17 10.05 -4.27
N GLN A 40 8.13 9.05 -5.14
CA GLN A 40 9.03 7.89 -5.05
C GLN A 40 10.48 8.27 -5.37
N CYS A 41 10.70 9.19 -6.32
CA CYS A 41 12.03 9.73 -6.58
C CYS A 41 12.58 10.52 -5.40
N MET A 42 11.77 11.40 -4.79
CA MET A 42 12.20 12.20 -3.62
C MET A 42 12.47 11.32 -2.40
N ARG A 43 11.75 10.22 -2.19
CA ARG A 43 12.08 9.23 -1.16
C ARG A 43 13.47 8.62 -1.33
N LYS A 44 13.92 8.47 -2.57
CA LYS A 44 15.23 7.92 -2.92
C LYS A 44 16.34 8.97 -2.88
N LEU A 45 16.06 10.17 -3.38
CA LEU A 45 17.02 11.27 -3.48
C LEU A 45 17.20 12.03 -2.15
N ASN A 46 16.13 12.13 -1.37
CA ASN A 46 16.05 12.88 -0.12
C ASN A 46 15.21 12.10 0.93
N PRO A 47 15.72 10.95 1.41
CA PRO A 47 14.99 10.11 2.35
C PRO A 47 14.72 10.87 3.64
N GLN A 48 13.44 10.95 4.02
CA GLN A 48 13.04 11.48 5.32
C GLN A 48 13.17 10.40 6.39
N PRO A 49 13.54 10.75 7.64
CA PRO A 49 13.57 9.79 8.75
C PRO A 49 12.20 9.12 8.93
N THR A 50 12.18 7.80 9.06
CA THR A 50 10.95 7.08 9.39
C THR A 50 10.48 7.45 10.79
N THR A 51 9.26 7.94 10.91
CA THR A 51 8.65 8.23 12.21
C THR A 51 8.26 6.94 12.92
N GLU A 52 8.17 6.98 14.26
CA GLU A 52 7.71 5.83 15.06
C GLU A 52 6.33 5.34 14.63
N SER A 53 5.40 6.25 14.31
CA SER A 53 4.07 5.87 13.84
C SER A 53 4.12 5.13 12.51
N GLN A 54 4.97 5.56 11.57
CA GLN A 54 5.14 4.86 10.29
C GLN A 54 5.77 3.49 10.49
N LEU A 55 6.79 3.42 11.35
CA LEU A 55 7.47 2.18 11.72
C LEU A 55 6.45 1.16 12.25
N LEU A 56 5.72 1.50 13.31
CA LEU A 56 4.73 0.61 13.93
C LEU A 56 3.58 0.23 13.00
N THR A 57 3.11 1.17 12.17
CA THR A 57 2.05 0.89 11.18
C THR A 57 2.53 -0.11 10.13
N PHE A 58 3.76 0.06 9.64
CA PHE A 58 4.35 -0.86 8.68
C PHE A 58 4.53 -2.25 9.27
N SER A 59 5.08 -2.35 10.49
CA SER A 59 5.26 -3.64 11.18
C SER A 59 3.95 -4.37 11.42
N LEU A 60 2.89 -3.64 11.76
CA LEU A 60 1.56 -4.22 11.92
C LEU A 60 1.04 -4.77 10.58
N GLY A 61 1.16 -4.02 9.50
CA GLY A 61 0.77 -4.49 8.16
C GLY A 61 1.56 -5.72 7.73
N TRP A 62 2.87 -5.69 7.89
CA TRP A 62 3.78 -6.76 7.50
C TRP A 62 3.59 -8.04 8.32
N SER A 63 3.47 -7.93 9.65
CA SER A 63 3.19 -9.09 10.52
C SER A 63 1.81 -9.71 10.25
N THR A 64 0.81 -8.88 10.02
CA THR A 64 -0.54 -9.31 9.61
C THR A 64 -0.48 -10.07 8.29
N GLN A 65 0.30 -9.57 7.33
CA GLN A 65 0.46 -10.21 6.04
C GLN A 65 1.03 -11.59 6.17
N ARG A 66 2.20 -11.73 6.78
CA ARG A 66 2.85 -13.04 6.97
C ARG A 66 1.95 -14.03 7.70
N TRP A 67 1.23 -13.56 8.72
CA TRP A 67 0.30 -14.42 9.46
C TRP A 67 -0.85 -14.95 8.58
N LEU A 68 -1.49 -14.07 7.81
CA LEU A 68 -2.65 -14.44 6.99
C LEU A 68 -2.27 -15.21 5.72
N THR A 69 -1.13 -14.91 5.12
CA THR A 69 -0.63 -15.60 3.92
C THR A 69 0.09 -16.91 4.26
N GLY A 70 0.42 -17.14 5.53
CA GLY A 70 1.16 -18.32 5.98
C GLY A 70 2.64 -18.29 5.59
N GLN A 71 3.17 -17.13 5.22
CA GLN A 71 4.55 -16.98 4.76
C GLN A 71 5.53 -16.82 5.92
N SER A 72 6.57 -17.65 5.91
CA SER A 72 7.74 -17.47 6.80
C SER A 72 8.77 -16.50 6.24
N GLU A 73 8.81 -16.36 4.91
CA GLU A 73 9.78 -15.57 4.15
C GLU A 73 9.05 -14.82 3.03
N ASP A 74 9.68 -13.77 2.50
CA ASP A 74 9.11 -13.03 1.37
C ASP A 74 9.18 -13.90 0.10
N GLU A 75 8.16 -13.86 -0.75
CA GLU A 75 8.22 -14.51 -2.05
C GLU A 75 9.39 -13.95 -2.88
N PRO A 76 10.02 -14.77 -3.72
CA PRO A 76 11.08 -14.30 -4.59
C PRO A 76 10.58 -13.15 -5.47
N GLU A 77 11.39 -12.08 -5.57
CA GLU A 77 11.15 -11.01 -6.53
C GLU A 77 11.26 -11.56 -7.95
N ILE A 78 10.24 -11.32 -8.77
CA ILE A 78 10.29 -11.62 -10.21
C ILE A 78 10.71 -10.35 -10.93
N GLU A 79 11.81 -10.42 -11.70
CA GLU A 79 12.27 -9.30 -12.52
C GLU A 79 11.86 -9.51 -13.98
N LYS A 80 11.19 -8.51 -14.56
CA LYS A 80 10.82 -8.46 -15.97
C LYS A 80 11.03 -7.05 -16.50
N ASP A 81 11.74 -6.91 -17.62
CA ASP A 81 12.07 -5.61 -18.24
C ASP A 81 12.73 -4.59 -17.27
N GLY A 82 13.49 -5.10 -16.31
CA GLY A 82 14.14 -4.32 -15.25
C GLY A 82 13.18 -3.75 -14.19
N ILE A 83 11.94 -4.26 -14.12
CA ILE A 83 10.96 -3.97 -13.05
C ILE A 83 10.89 -5.18 -12.14
N LYS A 84 11.09 -4.96 -10.84
CA LYS A 84 10.93 -5.98 -9.81
C LYS A 84 9.50 -6.02 -9.29
N VAL A 85 8.92 -7.22 -9.27
CA VAL A 85 7.57 -7.50 -8.82
C VAL A 85 7.62 -8.52 -7.70
N THR A 86 7.25 -8.09 -6.49
CA THR A 86 7.04 -8.99 -5.35
C THR A 86 5.57 -9.38 -5.26
N LEU A 87 5.31 -10.66 -5.00
CA LEU A 87 3.99 -11.18 -4.68
C LEU A 87 3.83 -11.20 -3.17
N ASP A 88 2.64 -10.85 -2.69
CA ASP A 88 2.32 -11.03 -1.27
C ASP A 88 2.05 -12.49 -0.95
N ALA A 89 1.45 -13.27 -1.86
CA ALA A 89 1.19 -14.71 -1.73
C ALA A 89 0.68 -15.30 -3.05
N THR A 90 0.44 -16.61 -3.05
CA THR A 90 -0.38 -17.27 -4.07
C THR A 90 -1.50 -18.10 -3.43
N TRP A 91 -2.64 -18.18 -4.12
CA TRP A 91 -3.75 -19.07 -3.77
C TRP A 91 -4.03 -19.97 -4.97
N MET A 92 -3.86 -21.29 -4.82
CA MET A 92 -4.01 -22.25 -5.92
C MET A 92 -3.16 -21.93 -7.16
N GLY A 93 -1.95 -21.39 -6.97
CA GLY A 93 -1.03 -21.00 -8.05
C GLY A 93 -1.36 -19.66 -8.72
N VAL A 94 -2.34 -18.92 -8.19
CA VAL A 94 -2.78 -17.63 -8.69
C VAL A 94 -2.29 -16.51 -7.74
N PRO A 95 -1.83 -15.35 -8.23
CA PRO A 95 -1.40 -14.24 -7.37
C PRO A 95 -2.47 -13.81 -6.36
N TRP A 96 -2.04 -13.55 -5.13
CA TRP A 96 -2.88 -13.05 -4.06
C TRP A 96 -2.21 -11.87 -3.36
N GLU A 97 -2.86 -10.70 -3.42
CA GLU A 97 -2.46 -9.48 -2.72
C GLU A 97 -3.26 -9.29 -1.42
N LEU A 98 -2.59 -8.93 -0.32
CA LEU A 98 -3.25 -8.63 0.95
C LEU A 98 -2.96 -7.20 1.40
N LYS A 99 -4.03 -6.47 1.69
CA LYS A 99 -3.96 -5.09 2.18
C LYS A 99 -4.51 -4.99 3.60
N ALA A 100 -3.63 -4.79 4.57
CA ALA A 100 -4.01 -4.43 5.92
C ALA A 100 -4.16 -2.90 6.02
N THR A 101 -5.38 -2.42 6.30
CA THR A 101 -5.69 -0.99 6.44
C THR A 101 -6.20 -0.69 7.84
N TYR A 102 -5.76 0.44 8.41
CA TYR A 102 -6.11 0.81 9.79
C TYR A 102 -7.60 1.17 9.94
N MET A 103 -8.13 2.01 9.05
CA MET A 103 -9.55 2.43 9.06
C MET A 103 -10.32 1.74 7.94
N SER A 104 -11.63 1.53 8.15
CA SER A 104 -12.54 1.11 7.09
C SER A 104 -12.43 2.04 5.88
N ASN A 105 -12.15 1.45 4.72
CA ASN A 105 -12.25 2.18 3.47
C ASN A 105 -13.68 2.02 2.97
N THR A 106 -14.42 3.12 2.88
CA THR A 106 -15.79 3.10 2.36
C THR A 106 -15.84 2.73 0.88
N LYS A 107 -14.70 2.77 0.17
CA LYS A 107 -14.61 2.38 -1.22
C LYS A 107 -14.47 0.86 -1.37
N PRO A 108 -15.18 0.24 -2.31
CA PRO A 108 -14.90 -1.11 -2.77
C PRO A 108 -13.43 -1.32 -3.18
N ILE A 109 -12.96 -2.57 -3.17
CA ILE A 109 -11.55 -2.88 -3.46
C ILE A 109 -11.21 -2.53 -4.92
N GLU A 110 -12.13 -2.77 -5.84
CA GLU A 110 -12.03 -2.48 -7.27
C GLU A 110 -11.86 -0.98 -7.58
N GLU A 111 -12.31 -0.09 -6.69
CA GLU A 111 -12.07 1.36 -6.84
C GLU A 111 -10.68 1.78 -6.35
N SER A 112 -9.95 0.90 -5.65
CA SER A 112 -8.61 1.17 -5.15
C SER A 112 -7.57 0.89 -6.24
N LEU A 113 -7.46 1.80 -7.22
CA LEU A 113 -6.66 1.60 -8.43
C LEU A 113 -5.19 1.18 -8.21
N HIS A 114 -4.55 1.56 -7.10
CA HIS A 114 -3.19 1.08 -6.78
C HIS A 114 -3.18 -0.42 -6.49
N PHE A 115 -4.19 -0.95 -5.80
CA PHE A 115 -4.30 -2.39 -5.55
C PHE A 115 -4.52 -3.15 -6.85
N VAL A 116 -5.41 -2.62 -7.71
CA VAL A 116 -5.67 -3.21 -9.04
C VAL A 116 -4.42 -3.19 -9.91
N ARG A 117 -3.70 -2.06 -9.99
CA ARG A 117 -2.43 -1.98 -10.74
C ARG A 117 -1.36 -2.92 -10.20
N GLN A 118 -1.23 -3.02 -8.88
CA GLN A 118 -0.26 -3.93 -8.26
C GLN A 118 -0.56 -5.39 -8.62
N ILE A 119 -1.83 -5.82 -8.56
CA ILE A 119 -2.19 -7.19 -8.89
C ILE A 119 -2.06 -7.48 -10.41
N MET A 120 -2.35 -6.50 -11.28
CA MET A 120 -2.13 -6.64 -12.73
C MET A 120 -0.65 -6.89 -13.06
N ASN A 121 0.30 -6.25 -12.37
CA ASN A 121 1.73 -6.53 -12.53
C ASN A 121 2.06 -7.98 -12.17
N GLN A 122 1.52 -8.48 -11.05
CA GLN A 122 1.74 -9.84 -10.59
C GLN A 122 1.16 -10.86 -11.59
N CYS A 123 -0.05 -10.64 -12.10
CA CYS A 123 -0.64 -11.42 -13.19
C CYS A 123 0.27 -11.45 -14.42
N TYR A 124 0.76 -10.28 -14.85
CA TYR A 124 1.59 -10.17 -16.05
C TYR A 124 2.93 -10.92 -15.94
N VAL A 125 3.60 -10.87 -14.79
CA VAL A 125 4.88 -11.58 -14.60
C VAL A 125 4.72 -13.07 -14.35
N THR A 126 3.57 -13.50 -13.81
CA THR A 126 3.26 -14.92 -13.58
C THR A 126 2.59 -15.60 -14.78
N GLY A 127 2.12 -14.82 -15.77
CA GLY A 127 1.41 -15.35 -16.93
C GLY A 127 -0.01 -15.81 -16.60
N THR A 128 -0.61 -15.30 -15.53
CA THR A 128 -2.00 -15.59 -15.15
C THR A 128 -2.91 -14.42 -15.55
N THR A 129 -4.18 -14.72 -15.80
CA THR A 129 -5.24 -13.73 -16.05
C THR A 129 -6.17 -13.56 -14.85
N GLU A 130 -5.95 -14.33 -13.79
CA GLU A 130 -6.75 -14.29 -12.57
C GLU A 130 -5.86 -13.82 -11.41
N ALA A 131 -6.50 -13.21 -10.42
CA ALA A 131 -5.87 -12.92 -9.14
C ALA A 131 -6.88 -12.69 -8.01
N TYR A 132 -6.37 -12.67 -6.78
CA TYR A 132 -7.13 -12.33 -5.59
C TYR A 132 -6.58 -11.08 -4.92
N ILE A 133 -7.48 -10.22 -4.46
CA ILE A 133 -7.12 -9.16 -3.51
C ILE A 133 -7.95 -9.37 -2.26
N SER A 134 -7.28 -9.36 -1.11
CA SER A 134 -7.92 -9.33 0.19
C SER A 134 -7.58 -8.06 0.94
N ARG A 135 -8.52 -7.54 1.72
CA ARG A 135 -8.36 -6.35 2.53
C ARG A 135 -8.81 -6.64 3.95
N LEU A 136 -7.89 -6.50 4.92
CA LEU A 136 -8.20 -6.54 6.34
C LEU A 136 -8.32 -5.11 6.88
N GLU A 137 -9.49 -4.74 7.38
CA GLU A 137 -9.72 -3.45 8.03
C GLU A 137 -9.60 -3.63 9.54
N ILE A 138 -8.42 -3.30 10.10
CA ILE A 138 -8.03 -3.70 11.46
C ILE A 138 -8.94 -3.11 12.53
N MET A 139 -9.32 -1.83 12.42
CA MET A 139 -10.22 -1.20 13.38
C MET A 139 -11.70 -1.31 13.01
N GLY A 140 -12.04 -1.98 11.91
CA GLY A 140 -13.38 -1.95 11.33
C GLY A 140 -13.86 -0.52 11.07
N ASN A 141 -15.17 -0.30 11.17
CA ASN A 141 -15.82 0.98 10.89
C ASN A 141 -15.84 1.95 12.09
N TRP A 142 -14.67 2.18 12.70
CA TRP A 142 -14.55 2.95 13.95
C TRP A 142 -15.00 4.42 13.84
N LYS A 143 -15.04 4.98 12.62
CA LYS A 143 -15.51 6.34 12.34
C LYS A 143 -16.96 6.58 12.77
N TRP A 144 -17.79 5.54 12.81
CA TRP A 144 -19.21 5.67 13.18
C TRP A 144 -19.47 5.48 14.68
N VAL A 145 -18.59 4.77 15.39
CA VAL A 145 -18.76 4.52 16.83
C VAL A 145 -18.52 5.79 17.65
N TYR A 146 -17.75 6.75 17.12
CA TYR A 146 -17.37 7.96 17.85
C TYR A 146 -18.34 9.14 17.72
N ARG A 147 -19.67 8.86 17.63
CA ARG A 147 -20.85 9.76 17.78
C ARG A 147 -21.59 10.08 16.48
N PRO A 148 -22.67 9.35 16.15
CA PRO A 148 -23.87 10.02 15.68
C PRO A 148 -24.32 10.94 16.82
N LYS A 149 -24.31 12.25 16.63
CA LYS A 149 -24.96 13.19 17.58
C LYS A 149 -26.48 12.99 17.65
N ASP A 150 -27.01 12.16 16.76
CA ASP A 150 -28.42 11.89 16.56
C ASP A 150 -28.73 10.42 16.91
N PRO A 151 -29.39 10.15 18.04
CA PRO A 151 -29.72 8.79 18.47
C PRO A 151 -30.70 8.07 17.52
N VAL A 152 -31.47 8.80 16.70
CA VAL A 152 -32.39 8.19 15.71
C VAL A 152 -31.60 7.52 14.57
N LYS A 153 -30.51 8.15 14.13
CA LYS A 153 -29.63 7.57 13.10
C LYS A 153 -28.86 6.36 13.63
N LEU A 154 -28.52 6.34 14.92
CA LEU A 154 -27.87 5.19 15.54
C LEU A 154 -28.81 3.98 15.56
N GLN A 155 -30.07 4.15 15.96
CA GLN A 155 -31.03 3.05 16.00
C GLN A 155 -31.33 2.51 14.60
N ALA A 156 -31.53 3.37 13.59
CA ALA A 156 -31.74 2.93 12.22
C ALA A 156 -30.56 2.10 11.65
N LEU A 157 -29.33 2.44 12.04
CA LEU A 157 -28.14 1.66 11.65
C LEU A 157 -28.02 0.34 12.42
N VAL A 158 -28.36 0.33 13.71
CA VAL A 158 -28.44 -0.91 14.51
C VAL A 158 -29.52 -1.85 13.96
N ASP A 159 -30.67 -1.31 13.59
CA ASP A 159 -31.77 -2.09 13.01
C ASP A 159 -31.40 -2.65 11.62
N GLN A 160 -30.62 -1.88 10.84
CA GLN A 160 -30.20 -2.27 9.49
C GLN A 160 -29.05 -3.28 9.48
N PHE A 161 -28.10 -3.17 10.43
CA PHE A 161 -26.84 -3.94 10.40
C PHE A 161 -26.62 -4.84 11.62
N GLY A 162 -27.58 -4.96 12.54
CA GLY A 162 -27.48 -5.71 13.80
C GLY A 162 -26.79 -4.90 14.91
N GLU A 163 -26.50 -5.50 16.06
CA GLU A 163 -25.73 -4.83 17.13
C GLU A 163 -24.19 -4.85 16.89
N ASP A 164 -23.73 -5.67 15.94
CA ASP A 164 -22.30 -6.03 15.78
C ASP A 164 -21.54 -5.25 14.70
N TRP A 165 -22.21 -4.42 13.90
CA TRP A 165 -21.63 -3.70 12.75
C TRP A 165 -20.50 -2.72 13.08
N ALA A 166 -20.36 -2.37 14.36
CA ALA A 166 -19.50 -1.29 14.81
C ALA A 166 -18.11 -1.74 15.32
N LYS A 167 -17.78 -3.04 15.44
CA LYS A 167 -16.72 -3.42 16.41
C LYS A 167 -15.67 -4.44 15.99
N HIS A 168 -15.66 -4.98 14.78
CA HIS A 168 -14.75 -6.07 14.46
C HIS A 168 -13.86 -5.81 13.25
N PRO A 169 -12.63 -6.36 13.26
CA PRO A 169 -11.84 -6.47 12.05
C PRO A 169 -12.67 -7.15 10.96
N THR A 170 -12.71 -6.55 9.78
CA THR A 170 -13.41 -7.10 8.60
C THR A 170 -12.38 -7.56 7.59
N LEU A 171 -12.59 -8.76 7.03
CA LEU A 171 -11.80 -9.30 5.94
C LEU A 171 -12.69 -9.40 4.70
N THR A 172 -12.34 -8.64 3.66
CA THR A 172 -12.99 -8.73 2.35
C THR A 172 -12.01 -9.38 1.39
N ALA A 173 -12.46 -10.32 0.57
CA ALA A 173 -11.67 -10.92 -0.49
C ALA A 173 -12.45 -10.93 -1.80
N VAL A 174 -11.80 -10.54 -2.90
CA VAL A 174 -12.39 -10.46 -4.23
C VAL A 174 -11.48 -11.13 -5.25
N LYS A 175 -12.09 -11.79 -6.24
CA LYS A 175 -11.40 -12.32 -7.42
C LYS A 175 -11.41 -11.25 -8.52
N PHE A 176 -10.28 -11.07 -9.18
CA PHE A 176 -10.16 -10.31 -10.42
C PHE A 176 -9.87 -11.25 -11.57
N GLU A 177 -10.45 -10.94 -12.72
CA GLU A 177 -10.19 -11.59 -14.00
C GLU A 177 -9.86 -10.48 -15.00
N PHE A 178 -8.71 -10.60 -15.65
CA PHE A 178 -8.19 -9.66 -16.63
C PHE A 178 -8.05 -10.37 -17.97
N THR A 179 -8.27 -9.65 -19.06
CA THR A 179 -7.85 -10.11 -20.38
C THR A 179 -6.34 -9.95 -20.53
N GLN A 180 -5.73 -10.76 -21.40
CA GLN A 180 -4.31 -10.59 -21.72
C GLN A 180 -4.02 -9.19 -22.29
N ASP A 181 -4.93 -8.64 -23.09
CA ASP A 181 -4.81 -7.29 -23.66
C ASP A 181 -4.76 -6.20 -22.58
N GLU A 182 -5.55 -6.32 -21.52
CA GLU A 182 -5.51 -5.39 -20.37
C GLU A 182 -4.16 -5.46 -19.64
N LEU A 183 -3.64 -6.67 -19.45
CA LEU A 183 -2.33 -6.88 -18.80
C LEU A 183 -1.20 -6.33 -19.66
N ASP A 184 -1.22 -6.58 -20.97
CA ASP A 184 -0.23 -6.06 -21.92
C ASP A 184 -0.25 -4.53 -21.98
N HIS A 185 -1.45 -3.94 -22.06
CA HIS A 185 -1.63 -2.49 -22.03
C HIS A 185 -1.12 -1.88 -20.72
N HIS A 186 -1.42 -2.50 -19.59
CA HIS A 186 -0.92 -2.08 -18.28
C HIS A 186 0.61 -2.15 -18.21
N TRP A 187 1.21 -3.21 -18.72
CA TRP A 187 2.66 -3.38 -18.68
C TRP A 187 3.39 -2.35 -19.56
N GLN A 188 2.83 -2.00 -20.72
CA GLN A 188 3.36 -0.90 -21.54
C GLN A 188 3.34 0.43 -20.77
N TRP A 189 2.27 0.69 -20.02
CA TRP A 189 2.19 1.86 -19.13
C TRP A 189 3.26 1.83 -18.03
N MET A 190 3.51 0.67 -17.42
CA MET A 190 4.58 0.48 -16.42
C MET A 190 5.97 0.77 -16.99
N GLN A 191 6.28 0.27 -18.19
CA GLN A 191 7.56 0.54 -18.86
C GLN A 191 7.76 2.04 -19.14
N LYS A 192 6.70 2.74 -19.58
CA LYS A 192 6.75 4.20 -19.76
C LYS A 192 7.04 4.91 -18.43
N ARG A 193 6.39 4.49 -17.34
CA ARG A 193 6.62 5.07 -16.02
C ARG A 193 8.01 4.78 -15.46
N LYS A 194 8.57 3.60 -15.74
CA LYS A 194 9.98 3.28 -15.43
C LYS A 194 10.92 4.27 -16.10
N GLN A 195 10.76 4.53 -17.39
CA GLN A 195 11.59 5.50 -18.11
C GLN A 195 11.50 6.91 -17.50
N GLN A 196 10.30 7.32 -17.09
CA GLN A 196 10.08 8.59 -16.39
C GLN A 196 10.78 8.63 -15.03
N TYR A 197 10.60 7.59 -14.21
CA TYR A 197 11.23 7.44 -12.90
C TYR A 197 12.76 7.47 -13.00
N GLU A 198 13.34 6.64 -13.86
CA GLU A 198 14.79 6.59 -14.11
C GLU A 198 15.32 7.91 -14.69
N GLY A 199 14.50 8.60 -15.50
CA GLY A 199 14.78 9.95 -15.98
C GLY A 199 14.98 10.94 -14.84
N VAL A 200 14.03 10.99 -13.89
CA VAL A 200 14.11 11.88 -12.71
C VAL A 200 15.30 11.51 -11.83
N ILE A 201 15.53 10.22 -11.55
CA ILE A 201 16.67 9.77 -10.74
C ILE A 201 18.00 10.20 -11.37
N ARG A 202 18.11 10.13 -12.70
CA ARG A 202 19.33 10.51 -13.42
C ARG A 202 19.55 12.01 -13.50
N THR A 203 18.51 12.79 -13.72
CA THR A 203 18.62 14.24 -13.96
C THR A 203 18.46 15.08 -12.70
N ASN A 204 17.91 14.50 -11.63
CA ASN A 204 17.46 15.22 -10.43
C ASN A 204 16.44 16.33 -10.76
N VAL A 205 15.67 16.17 -11.85
CA VAL A 205 14.63 17.12 -12.29
C VAL A 205 13.27 16.44 -12.17
N LEU A 206 12.41 16.98 -11.32
CA LEU A 206 11.05 16.47 -11.11
C LEU A 206 10.17 16.61 -12.35
N LEU A 207 9.22 15.70 -12.51
CA LEU A 207 8.23 15.76 -13.58
C LEU A 207 7.17 16.84 -13.29
N PRO A 208 6.58 17.44 -14.33
CA PRO A 208 5.34 18.20 -14.17
C PRO A 208 4.28 17.35 -13.43
N LYS A 209 3.50 17.96 -12.53
CA LYS A 209 2.52 17.26 -11.67
C LYS A 209 1.58 16.32 -12.46
N ALA A 210 1.10 16.77 -13.61
CA ALA A 210 0.21 15.99 -14.49
C ALA A 210 0.86 14.73 -15.07
N GLN A 211 2.19 14.66 -15.13
CA GLN A 211 2.95 13.50 -15.59
C GLN A 211 3.40 12.62 -14.41
N ALA A 212 3.65 13.23 -13.25
CA ALA A 212 4.09 12.54 -12.04
C ALA A 212 2.98 11.66 -11.43
N LEU A 213 1.75 12.18 -11.39
CA LEU A 213 0.61 11.46 -10.81
C LEU A 213 0.10 10.39 -11.76
N ALA A 214 -0.10 9.19 -11.23
CA ALA A 214 -0.88 8.18 -11.93
C ALA A 214 -2.37 8.58 -11.89
N SER A 215 -3.12 8.31 -12.97
CA SER A 215 -4.55 8.65 -13.03
C SER A 215 -5.30 8.09 -11.81
N GLY A 216 -6.14 8.93 -11.18
CA GLY A 216 -6.91 8.59 -9.98
C GLY A 216 -6.15 8.69 -8.64
N MET A 217 -4.90 9.18 -8.64
CA MET A 217 -4.07 9.33 -7.42
C MET A 217 -3.98 10.75 -6.87
N ASP A 218 -4.94 11.63 -7.21
CA ASP A 218 -4.90 13.03 -6.77
C ASP A 218 -4.88 13.19 -5.24
N PHE A 219 -5.43 12.19 -4.53
CA PHE A 219 -5.42 12.13 -3.07
C PHE A 219 -4.00 12.11 -2.48
N GLU A 220 -3.00 11.58 -3.20
CA GLU A 220 -1.62 11.50 -2.71
C GLU A 220 -1.05 12.90 -2.43
N CYS A 221 -1.34 13.88 -3.28
CA CYS A 221 -0.83 15.24 -3.10
C CYS A 221 -1.43 15.95 -1.88
N GLY A 222 -2.61 15.55 -1.40
CA GLY A 222 -3.24 16.15 -0.23
C GLY A 222 -2.48 15.89 1.07
N PHE A 223 -1.75 14.77 1.14
CA PHE A 223 -1.08 14.28 2.34
C PHE A 223 0.41 13.97 2.09
N CYS A 224 0.97 14.46 0.99
CA CYS A 224 2.36 14.18 0.61
C CYS A 224 3.33 14.98 1.48
N GLU A 225 4.25 14.27 2.14
CA GLU A 225 5.32 14.86 2.95
C GLU A 225 6.31 15.72 2.14
N TYR A 226 6.37 15.53 0.82
CA TYR A 226 7.23 16.25 -0.11
C TYR A 226 6.51 17.36 -0.91
N LYS A 227 5.29 17.75 -0.49
CA LYS A 227 4.45 18.66 -1.28
C LYS A 227 5.15 19.99 -1.58
N GLU A 228 5.74 20.62 -0.57
CA GLU A 228 6.40 21.93 -0.71
C GLU A 228 7.60 21.87 -1.67
N GLN A 229 8.45 20.85 -1.55
CA GLN A 229 9.59 20.60 -2.43
C GLN A 229 9.14 20.37 -3.87
N CYS A 230 8.09 19.57 -4.06
CA CYS A 230 7.52 19.30 -5.37
C CYS A 230 6.95 20.57 -6.04
N GLU A 231 6.35 21.49 -5.26
CA GLU A 231 5.84 22.76 -5.76
C GLU A 231 6.97 23.75 -6.12
N GLN A 232 8.11 23.65 -5.45
CA GLN A 232 9.33 24.42 -5.76
C GLN A 232 10.13 23.86 -6.95
N GLY A 233 9.81 22.64 -7.42
CA GLY A 233 10.49 22.01 -8.55
C GLY A 233 11.86 21.41 -8.22
N HIS A 234 12.15 21.21 -6.93
CA HIS A 234 13.42 20.67 -6.45
C HIS A 234 13.17 19.39 -5.64
N PRO A 235 13.86 18.27 -5.94
CA PRO A 235 13.82 17.06 -5.12
C PRO A 235 14.50 17.22 -3.75
#